data_AF-A0A951I7F9-F1
#
_entry.id   AF-A0A951I7F9-F1
#
_cell.length_a   1.000
_cell.length_b   1.000
_cell.length_c   1.000
_cell.angle_alpha   90.00
_cell.angle_beta   90.00
_cell.angle_gamma   90.00
#
_symmetry.space_group_name_H-M   'P 1'
#
loop_
_entity.id
_entity.type
_entity.pdbx_description
1 polymer ?
#
loop_
_entity_poly.entity_id
_entity_poly.type
_entity_poly.pdbx_seq_one_letter_code
_entity_poly.pdbx_strand_id
1 'polypeptide(L)'
;MNKVVFTVIAILLLNFAPLAARPQLILHYKSILLAIAAGCLWLSQPAFSTQETKRDKSSDRLSIVVILVMSSLSVVASVSEWAYGNNAQQSSALLTIIGAVLLAGGIAIRVWAIQTLGKHFTATVTLTNDHRLVRSGPYRWVRHPSYLGAFMAIVGAPVFLNAGWATLVAVASMTIAYYLRIGVEEKMLSSY
;
A
#
# COMPACT_ATOMS: atom_id res chain seq x y z
N MET A 1 -14.53 16.33 6.52
CA MET A 1 -13.06 16.45 6.64
C MET A 1 -12.45 16.27 5.25
N ASN A 2 -11.54 17.16 4.83
CA ASN A 2 -10.89 17.07 3.51
C ASN A 2 -10.05 15.77 3.41
N LYS A 3 -10.05 15.08 2.25
CA LYS A 3 -9.29 13.83 2.02
C LYS A 3 -7.82 13.97 2.43
N VAL A 4 -7.21 15.13 2.12
CA VAL A 4 -5.82 15.45 2.49
C VAL A 4 -5.63 15.47 4.01
N VAL A 5 -6.55 16.11 4.74
CA VAL A 5 -6.49 16.20 6.21
C VAL A 5 -6.62 14.82 6.85
N PHE A 6 -7.56 13.99 6.36
CA PHE A 6 -7.69 12.61 6.83
C PHE A 6 -6.42 11.79 6.57
N THR A 7 -5.81 11.93 5.39
CA THR A 7 -4.57 11.23 5.04
C THR A 7 -3.41 11.64 5.94
N VAL A 8 -3.23 12.94 6.20
CA VAL A 8 -2.17 13.42 7.09
C VAL A 8 -2.38 12.85 8.50
N ILE A 9 -3.62 12.89 9.02
CA ILE A 9 -3.95 12.33 10.33
C ILE A 9 -3.66 10.82 10.38
N ALA A 10 -4.09 10.06 9.36
CA ALA A 10 -3.86 8.62 9.30
C ALA A 10 -2.37 8.27 9.28
N ILE A 11 -1.57 8.98 8.48
CA ILE A 11 -0.11 8.77 8.43
C ILE A 11 0.51 9.07 9.79
N LEU A 12 0.14 10.19 10.40
CA LEU A 12 0.65 10.58 11.72
C LEU A 12 0.31 9.52 12.79
N LEU A 13 -0.94 9.08 12.83
CA LEU A 13 -1.38 8.08 13.78
C LEU A 13 -0.70 6.73 13.55
N LEU A 14 -0.71 6.21 12.32
CA LEU A 14 -0.20 4.86 12.06
C LEU A 14 1.33 4.76 12.20
N ASN A 15 2.08 5.82 11.87
CA ASN A 15 3.54 5.79 11.92
C ASN A 15 4.12 6.28 13.24
N PHE A 16 3.48 7.25 13.91
CA PHE A 16 4.07 7.89 15.10
C PHE A 16 3.33 7.57 16.39
N ALA A 17 2.05 7.21 16.39
CA ALA A 17 1.38 6.79 17.63
C ALA A 17 2.03 5.56 18.28
N PRO A 18 2.47 4.52 17.53
CA PRO A 18 3.21 3.41 18.13
C PRO A 18 4.54 3.82 18.78
N LEU A 19 5.09 4.98 18.41
CA LEU A 19 6.35 5.52 18.92
C LEU A 19 6.17 6.41 20.15
N ALA A 20 4.94 6.61 20.65
CA ALA A 20 4.66 7.54 21.75
C ALA A 20 5.48 7.26 23.03
N ALA A 21 5.77 5.99 23.33
CA ALA A 21 6.59 5.63 24.49
C ALA A 21 8.11 5.69 24.25
N ARG A 22 8.55 5.98 23.01
CA ARG A 22 9.96 6.14 22.62
C ARG A 22 10.15 7.37 21.70
N PRO A 23 9.97 8.59 22.22
CA PRO A 23 9.99 9.81 21.41
C PRO A 23 11.31 10.03 20.65
N GLN A 24 12.43 9.50 21.13
CA GLN A 24 13.73 9.55 20.45
C GLN A 24 13.71 8.89 19.06
N LEU A 25 12.80 7.95 18.80
CA LEU A 25 12.66 7.27 17.51
C LEU A 25 11.79 8.05 16.52
N ILE A 26 11.06 9.08 16.96
CA ILE A 26 10.17 9.88 16.11
C ILE A 26 10.97 10.61 15.03
N LEU A 27 12.12 11.17 15.39
CA LEU A 27 12.99 11.94 14.47
C LEU A 27 14.04 11.06 13.76
N HIS A 28 13.99 9.75 13.93
CA HIS A 28 14.93 8.84 13.28
C HIS A 28 14.70 8.81 11.77
N TYR A 29 15.75 8.72 10.95
CA TYR A 29 15.59 8.78 9.50
C TYR A 29 14.64 7.70 8.95
N LYS A 30 14.60 6.51 9.59
CA LYS A 30 13.70 5.42 9.20
C LYS A 30 12.22 5.76 9.36
N SER A 31 11.82 6.43 10.45
CA SER A 31 10.41 6.84 10.66
C SER A 31 10.02 7.93 9.68
N ILE A 32 10.92 8.89 9.42
CA ILE A 32 10.70 9.97 8.45
C ILE A 32 10.52 9.41 7.04
N LEU A 33 11.44 8.54 6.58
CA LEU A 33 11.36 7.92 5.26
C LEU A 33 10.11 7.05 5.11
N LEU A 34 9.73 6.32 6.16
CA LEU A 34 8.51 5.52 6.15
C LEU A 34 7.25 6.39 6.06
N ALA A 35 7.19 7.50 6.79
CA ALA A 35 6.07 8.44 6.71
C ALA A 35 5.95 9.08 5.31
N ILE A 36 7.09 9.43 4.69
CA ILE A 36 7.12 9.93 3.30
C ILE A 36 6.60 8.85 2.34
N ALA A 37 7.08 7.61 2.47
CA ALA A 37 6.64 6.50 1.63
C ALA A 37 5.15 6.18 1.80
N ALA A 38 4.64 6.20 3.04
CA ALA A 38 3.22 6.07 3.33
C ALA A 38 2.41 7.21 2.69
N GLY A 39 2.94 8.44 2.72
CA GLY A 39 2.39 9.59 2.01
C GLY A 39 2.29 9.36 0.51
N CYS A 40 3.37 8.93 -0.14
CA CYS A 40 3.37 8.59 -1.57
C CYS A 40 2.33 7.51 -1.91
N LEU A 41 2.26 6.44 -1.10
CA LEU A 41 1.29 5.36 -1.30
C LEU A 41 -0.16 5.83 -1.11
N TRP A 42 -0.42 6.72 -0.15
CA TRP A 42 -1.76 7.27 0.07
C TRP A 42 -2.18 8.26 -1.02
N LEU A 43 -1.27 9.12 -1.47
CA LEU A 43 -1.53 10.05 -2.58
C LEU A 43 -1.82 9.29 -3.88
N SER A 44 -1.21 8.12 -4.04
CA SER A 44 -1.47 7.22 -5.18
C SER A 44 -2.78 6.42 -5.07
N GLN A 45 -3.56 6.58 -3.98
CA GLN A 45 -4.90 6.00 -3.89
C GLN A 45 -5.89 6.84 -4.72
N PRO A 46 -6.66 6.21 -5.62
CA PRO A 46 -7.68 6.93 -6.40
C PRO A 46 -8.66 7.65 -5.45
N ALA A 47 -9.24 8.76 -5.90
CA ALA A 47 -10.33 9.40 -5.15
C ALA A 47 -11.51 8.43 -5.11
N PHE A 48 -11.99 8.09 -3.91
CA PHE A 48 -13.27 7.41 -3.76
C PHE A 48 -14.34 8.33 -4.35
N SER A 49 -14.80 8.06 -5.57
CA SER A 49 -15.85 8.86 -6.18
C SER A 49 -17.19 8.47 -5.57
N THR A 50 -17.88 9.44 -4.98
CA THR A 50 -19.20 9.26 -4.37
C THR A 50 -20.28 8.82 -5.38
N GLN A 51 -20.01 8.91 -6.69
CA GLN A 51 -20.88 8.38 -7.74
C GLN A 51 -20.71 6.87 -7.96
N GLU A 52 -19.55 6.29 -7.60
CA GLU A 52 -19.24 4.85 -7.74
C GLU A 52 -19.94 4.01 -6.66
N THR A 53 -20.28 4.60 -5.51
CA THR A 53 -20.98 3.95 -4.39
C THR A 53 -22.43 3.51 -4.72
N LYS A 54 -23.00 3.96 -5.84
CA LYS A 54 -24.38 3.64 -6.24
C LYS A 54 -24.52 2.33 -7.02
N ARG A 55 -23.44 1.75 -7.55
CA ARG A 55 -23.46 0.47 -8.28
C ARG A 55 -22.98 -0.66 -7.36
N ASP A 56 -23.79 -0.91 -6.33
CA ASP A 56 -23.43 -1.70 -5.15
C ASP A 56 -23.20 -3.19 -5.49
N LYS A 57 -21.94 -3.64 -5.44
CA LYS A 57 -21.60 -5.03 -5.16
C LYS A 57 -20.77 -5.05 -3.87
N SER A 58 -21.37 -5.55 -2.79
CA SER A 58 -20.79 -5.65 -1.44
C SER A 58 -19.37 -6.24 -1.41
N SER A 59 -19.06 -7.16 -2.34
CA SER A 59 -17.75 -7.81 -2.47
C SER A 59 -16.61 -6.85 -2.87
N ASP A 60 -16.89 -5.84 -3.70
CA ASP A 60 -15.89 -4.83 -4.12
C ASP A 60 -15.44 -3.99 -2.93
N ARG A 61 -16.41 -3.47 -2.16
CA ARG A 61 -16.17 -2.66 -0.96
C ARG A 61 -15.42 -3.44 0.13
N LEU A 62 -15.77 -4.71 0.32
CA LEU A 62 -15.11 -5.57 1.31
C LEU A 62 -13.63 -5.77 0.96
N SER A 63 -13.29 -6.05 -0.30
CA SER A 63 -11.89 -6.25 -0.72
C SER A 63 -11.02 -5.01 -0.49
N ILE A 64 -11.56 -3.81 -0.73
CA ILE A 64 -10.86 -2.54 -0.50
C ILE A 64 -10.64 -2.31 0.99
N VAL A 65 -11.67 -2.52 1.82
CA VAL A 65 -11.57 -2.37 3.27
C VAL A 65 -10.54 -3.35 3.83
N VAL A 66 -10.51 -4.60 3.35
CA VAL A 66 -9.49 -5.60 3.74
C VAL A 66 -8.08 -5.11 3.43
N ILE A 67 -7.83 -4.58 2.23
CA ILE A 67 -6.50 -4.01 1.87
C ILE A 67 -6.13 -2.86 2.81
N LEU A 68 -7.05 -1.92 3.06
CA LEU A 68 -6.78 -0.76 3.92
C LEU A 68 -6.48 -1.18 5.37
N VAL A 69 -7.27 -2.10 5.93
CA VAL A 69 -7.10 -2.58 7.30
C VAL A 69 -5.78 -3.36 7.43
N MET A 70 -5.52 -4.30 6.52
CA MET A 70 -4.33 -5.14 6.58
C MET A 70 -3.05 -4.32 6.35
N SER A 71 -3.07 -3.33 5.46
CA SER A 71 -1.93 -2.44 5.23
C SER A 71 -1.68 -1.52 6.43
N SER A 72 -2.73 -0.99 7.06
CA SER A 72 -2.61 -0.19 8.28
C SER A 72 -2.06 -1.02 9.44
N LEU A 73 -2.56 -2.25 9.61
CA LEU A 73 -2.08 -3.17 10.65
C LEU A 73 -0.62 -3.56 10.41
N SER A 74 -0.23 -3.79 9.16
CA SER A 74 1.16 -4.06 8.77
C SER A 74 2.10 -2.91 9.16
N VAL A 75 1.73 -1.66 8.89
CA VAL A 75 2.53 -0.49 9.27
C VAL A 75 2.67 -0.40 10.80
N VAL A 76 1.57 -0.51 11.53
CA VAL A 76 1.57 -0.44 13.00
C VAL A 76 2.42 -1.55 13.59
N ALA A 77 2.27 -2.80 13.13
CA ALA A 77 3.08 -3.93 13.57
C ALA A 77 4.57 -3.72 13.29
N SER A 78 4.91 -3.23 12.09
CA SER A 78 6.30 -2.97 11.68
C SER A 78 6.98 -1.92 12.58
N VAL A 79 6.32 -0.80 12.82
CA VAL A 79 6.84 0.28 13.67
C VAL A 79 6.95 -0.19 15.11
N SER A 80 5.96 -0.93 15.61
CA SER A 80 5.93 -1.45 16.97
C SER A 80 7.06 -2.45 17.22
N GLU A 81 7.25 -3.42 16.33
CA GLU A 81 8.33 -4.39 16.45
C GLU A 81 9.70 -3.73 16.31
N TRP A 82 9.86 -2.74 15.43
CA TRP A 82 11.10 -1.98 15.35
C TRP A 82 11.42 -1.23 16.63
N ALA A 83 10.43 -0.55 17.20
CA ALA A 83 10.59 0.29 18.38
C ALA A 83 10.83 -0.50 19.66
N TYR A 84 10.14 -1.63 19.84
CA TYR A 84 10.13 -2.39 21.09
C TYR A 84 10.83 -3.76 21.01
N GLY A 85 11.08 -4.29 19.82
CA GLY A 85 11.68 -5.62 19.60
C GLY A 85 13.21 -5.64 19.56
N ASN A 86 13.91 -4.62 20.12
CA ASN A 86 15.38 -4.44 20.06
C ASN A 86 15.98 -4.25 18.65
N ASN A 87 15.17 -4.37 17.59
CA ASN A 87 15.57 -4.22 16.19
C ASN A 87 16.09 -2.81 15.84
N ALA A 88 15.67 -1.77 16.56
CA ALA A 88 16.22 -0.42 16.41
C ALA A 88 17.72 -0.34 16.73
N GLN A 89 18.22 -1.21 17.61
CA GLN A 89 19.62 -1.20 18.06
C GLN A 89 20.48 -2.22 17.30
N GLN A 90 19.89 -3.31 16.79
CA GLN A 90 20.57 -4.37 16.03
C GLN A 90 20.20 -4.36 14.54
N SER A 91 20.25 -3.19 13.90
CA SER A 91 19.83 -3.07 12.49
C SER A 91 20.89 -3.59 11.53
N SER A 92 20.52 -4.52 10.64
CA SER A 92 21.36 -4.99 9.54
C SER A 92 21.28 -4.00 8.36
N ALA A 93 22.44 -3.51 7.93
CA ALA A 93 22.54 -2.61 6.78
C ALA A 93 22.00 -3.24 5.49
N LEU A 94 22.28 -4.54 5.28
CA LEU A 94 21.82 -5.28 4.11
C LEU A 94 20.29 -5.34 4.05
N LEU A 95 19.64 -5.71 5.16
CA LEU A 95 18.17 -5.76 5.22
C LEU A 95 17.56 -4.37 5.06
N THR A 96 18.18 -3.33 5.63
CA THR A 96 17.73 -1.96 5.42
C THR A 96 17.83 -1.54 3.94
N ILE A 97 18.91 -1.87 3.23
CA ILE A 97 19.05 -1.58 1.80
C ILE A 97 18.00 -2.34 0.98
N ILE A 98 17.85 -3.65 1.23
CA ILE A 98 16.85 -4.48 0.54
C ILE A 98 15.44 -3.92 0.76
N GLY A 99 15.09 -3.61 2.01
CA GLY A 99 13.80 -3.02 2.35
C GLY A 99 13.58 -1.66 1.70
N ALA A 100 14.60 -0.80 1.66
CA ALA A 100 14.53 0.49 0.99
C ALA A 100 14.32 0.34 -0.53
N VAL A 101 15.00 -0.61 -1.17
CA VAL A 101 14.84 -0.91 -2.60
C VAL A 101 13.44 -1.44 -2.89
N LEU A 102 12.91 -2.35 -2.06
CA LEU A 102 11.54 -2.85 -2.19
C LEU A 102 10.51 -1.72 -2.01
N LEU A 103 10.71 -0.87 -1.02
CA LEU A 103 9.85 0.26 -0.69
C LEU A 103 9.81 1.28 -1.84
N ALA A 104 10.97 1.78 -2.26
CA ALA A 104 11.09 2.78 -3.31
C ALA A 104 10.72 2.20 -4.69
N GLY A 105 11.20 0.99 -5.01
CA GLY A 105 10.90 0.31 -6.26
C GLY A 105 9.40 -0.03 -6.39
N GLY A 106 8.77 -0.47 -5.31
CA GLY A 106 7.33 -0.70 -5.27
C GLY A 106 6.52 0.56 -5.54
N ILE A 107 6.87 1.68 -4.89
CA ILE A 107 6.25 2.98 -5.14
C ILE A 107 6.46 3.41 -6.60
N ALA A 108 7.67 3.26 -7.14
CA ALA A 108 7.97 3.63 -8.52
C ALA A 108 7.13 2.83 -9.54
N ILE A 109 7.04 1.50 -9.38
CA ILE A 109 6.20 0.64 -10.23
C ILE A 109 4.73 1.06 -10.13
N ARG A 110 4.25 1.36 -8.91
CA ARG A 110 2.88 1.78 -8.70
C ARG A 110 2.59 3.13 -9.38
N VAL A 111 3.46 4.11 -9.22
CA VAL A 111 3.31 5.43 -9.87
C VAL A 111 3.35 5.27 -11.39
N TRP A 112 4.26 4.45 -11.92
CA TRP A 112 4.32 4.16 -13.35
C TRP A 112 3.03 3.52 -13.88
N ALA A 113 2.45 2.58 -13.13
CA ALA A 113 1.18 1.96 -13.45
C ALA A 113 0.05 3.00 -13.52
N ILE A 114 -0.04 3.87 -12.50
CA ILE A 114 -1.05 4.94 -12.44
C ILE A 114 -0.90 5.91 -13.60
N GLN A 115 0.33 6.37 -13.87
CA GLN A 115 0.62 7.27 -14.99
C GLN A 115 0.26 6.64 -16.34
N THR A 116 0.48 5.33 -16.50
CA THR A 116 0.16 4.61 -17.73
C THR A 116 -1.34 4.49 -17.97
N LEU A 117 -2.16 4.34 -16.92
CA LEU A 117 -3.62 4.41 -17.03
C LEU A 117 -4.15 5.84 -17.18
N GLY A 118 -3.44 6.84 -16.64
CA GLY A 118 -3.84 8.24 -16.68
C GLY A 118 -5.27 8.43 -16.18
N LYS A 119 -6.15 8.95 -17.05
CA LYS A 119 -7.58 9.22 -16.74
C LYS A 119 -8.43 7.96 -16.50
N HIS A 120 -7.91 6.77 -16.83
CA HIS A 120 -8.60 5.50 -16.62
C HIS A 120 -8.26 4.84 -15.27
N PHE A 121 -7.45 5.47 -14.41
CA PHE A 121 -7.16 4.96 -13.07
C PHE A 121 -8.31 5.30 -12.10
N THR A 122 -9.36 4.47 -12.09
CA THR A 122 -10.50 4.56 -11.16
C THR A 122 -10.41 3.50 -10.06
N ALA A 123 -10.96 3.80 -8.88
CA ALA A 123 -10.99 2.89 -7.72
C ALA A 123 -11.90 1.66 -7.97
N THR A 124 -12.88 1.83 -8.86
CA THR A 124 -13.83 0.82 -9.27
C THR A 124 -13.59 0.47 -10.74
N VAL A 125 -13.88 -0.79 -11.12
CA VAL A 125 -13.90 -1.25 -12.52
C VAL A 125 -15.05 -0.53 -13.24
N THR A 126 -14.79 0.70 -13.67
CA THR A 126 -15.77 1.53 -14.36
C THR A 126 -15.61 1.26 -15.85
N LEU A 127 -16.38 0.28 -16.34
CA LEU A 127 -16.56 0.02 -17.76
C LEU A 127 -17.25 1.22 -18.41
N THR A 128 -16.49 2.25 -18.78
CA THR A 128 -16.94 3.19 -19.81
C THR A 128 -17.04 2.42 -21.11
N ASN A 129 -18.07 2.67 -21.93
CA ASN A 129 -18.37 1.98 -23.21
C ASN A 129 -17.23 2.00 -24.27
N ASP A 130 -16.06 2.51 -23.93
CA ASP A 130 -14.87 2.66 -24.78
C ASP A 130 -13.61 2.05 -24.10
N HIS A 131 -13.81 0.94 -23.37
CA HIS A 131 -12.78 0.30 -22.55
C HIS A 131 -11.70 -0.36 -23.43
N ARG A 132 -10.69 0.41 -23.84
CA ARG A 132 -9.50 -0.13 -24.49
C ARG A 132 -8.58 -0.74 -23.44
N LEU A 133 -8.31 -2.04 -23.57
CA LEU A 133 -7.37 -2.75 -22.70
C LEU A 133 -5.96 -2.15 -22.87
N VAL A 134 -5.48 -1.42 -21.86
CA VAL A 134 -4.14 -0.82 -21.87
C VAL A 134 -3.10 -1.93 -21.73
N ARG A 135 -2.30 -2.16 -22.77
CA ARG A 135 -1.20 -3.15 -22.79
C ARG A 135 0.19 -2.50 -22.85
N SER A 136 0.27 -1.17 -22.74
CA SER A 136 1.52 -0.41 -22.75
C SER A 136 2.11 -0.27 -21.35
N GLY A 137 3.40 0.11 -21.26
CA GLY A 137 4.08 0.33 -19.98
C GLY A 137 4.12 -0.93 -19.12
N PRO A 138 3.90 -0.83 -17.79
CA PRO A 138 4.05 -1.97 -16.88
C PRO A 138 3.02 -3.07 -17.11
N TYR A 139 1.90 -2.74 -17.77
CA TYR A 139 0.83 -3.67 -18.13
C TYR A 139 1.24 -4.70 -19.20
N ARG A 140 2.39 -4.51 -19.87
CA ARG A 140 2.93 -5.50 -20.80
C ARG A 140 3.52 -6.72 -20.09
N TRP A 141 4.01 -6.55 -18.86
CA TRP A 141 4.68 -7.63 -18.10
C TRP A 141 3.77 -8.26 -17.06
N VAL A 142 2.92 -7.47 -16.40
CA VAL A 142 2.04 -7.94 -15.32
C VAL A 142 0.66 -7.32 -15.49
N ARG A 143 -0.40 -8.10 -15.25
CA ARG A 143 -1.80 -7.62 -15.38
C ARG A 143 -2.19 -6.54 -14.37
N HIS A 144 -1.67 -6.64 -13.14
CA HIS A 144 -1.96 -5.71 -12.04
C HIS A 144 -0.69 -5.08 -11.45
N PRO A 145 0.05 -4.25 -12.21
CA PRO A 145 1.33 -3.69 -11.77
C PRO A 145 1.18 -2.71 -10.61
N SER A 146 0.05 -2.01 -10.49
CA SER A 146 -0.24 -1.15 -9.33
C SER A 146 -0.30 -1.94 -8.01
N TYR A 147 -0.91 -3.14 -8.04
CA TYR A 147 -0.98 -4.03 -6.87
C TYR A 147 0.36 -4.65 -6.55
N LEU A 148 1.12 -5.06 -7.57
CA LEU A 148 2.49 -5.50 -7.37
C LEU A 148 3.35 -4.42 -6.69
N GLY A 149 3.29 -3.19 -7.20
CA GLY A 149 4.04 -2.07 -6.62
C GLY A 149 3.62 -1.75 -5.18
N ALA A 150 2.32 -1.73 -4.90
CA ALA A 150 1.81 -1.53 -3.54
C ALA A 150 2.21 -2.67 -2.58
N PHE A 151 2.13 -3.93 -3.03
CA PHE A 151 2.56 -5.10 -2.26
C PHE A 151 4.05 -5.00 -1.91
N MET A 152 4.91 -4.73 -2.90
CA MET A 152 6.34 -4.55 -2.70
C MET A 152 6.64 -3.44 -1.70
N ALA A 153 5.91 -2.32 -1.77
CA ALA A 153 6.12 -1.21 -0.87
C ALA A 153 5.69 -1.52 0.57
N ILE A 154 4.54 -2.19 0.75
CA ILE A 154 4.03 -2.55 2.08
C ILE A 154 4.90 -3.62 2.73
N VAL A 155 5.37 -4.62 1.98
CA VAL A 155 6.29 -5.64 2.48
C VAL A 155 7.71 -5.09 2.68
N GLY A 156 8.15 -4.14 1.85
CA GLY A 156 9.44 -3.47 2.00
C GLY A 156 9.56 -2.67 3.29
N ALA A 157 8.45 -2.15 3.83
CA ALA A 157 8.43 -1.38 5.08
C ALA A 157 8.96 -2.14 6.32
N PRO A 158 8.42 -3.32 6.70
CA PRO A 158 8.97 -4.10 7.81
C PRO A 158 10.40 -4.57 7.54
N VAL A 159 10.75 -4.93 6.30
CA VAL A 159 12.12 -5.33 5.95
C VAL A 159 13.10 -4.16 6.18
N PHE A 160 12.72 -2.96 5.76
CA PHE A 160 13.51 -1.73 5.97
C PHE A 160 13.73 -1.44 7.45
N LEU A 161 12.68 -1.66 8.25
CA LEU A 161 12.70 -1.56 9.70
C LEU A 161 13.37 -2.75 10.41
N ASN A 162 13.77 -3.81 9.68
CA ASN A 162 14.30 -5.06 10.24
C ASN A 162 13.32 -5.74 11.21
N ALA A 163 12.01 -5.58 10.97
CA ALA A 163 10.94 -6.19 11.73
C ALA A 163 10.59 -7.55 11.10
N GLY A 164 11.23 -8.63 11.58
CA GLY A 164 11.14 -9.96 10.99
C GLY A 164 9.72 -10.55 11.09
N TRP A 165 9.09 -10.45 12.26
CA TRP A 165 7.75 -10.99 12.45
C TRP A 165 6.69 -10.20 11.66
N ALA A 166 6.77 -8.88 11.69
CA ALA A 166 5.94 -7.99 10.91
C ALA A 166 6.12 -8.20 9.42
N THR A 167 7.32 -8.59 8.95
CA THR A 167 7.55 -8.96 7.55
C THR A 167 6.72 -10.19 7.17
N LEU A 168 6.75 -11.25 7.98
CA LEU A 168 5.97 -12.46 7.71
C LEU A 168 4.46 -12.17 7.71
N VAL A 169 3.99 -11.39 8.69
CA VAL A 169 2.58 -10.97 8.78
C VAL A 169 2.19 -10.11 7.58
N ALA A 170 3.04 -9.17 7.15
CA ALA A 170 2.80 -8.31 6.00
C ALA A 170 2.69 -9.12 4.70
N VAL A 171 3.61 -10.06 4.46
CA VAL A 171 3.59 -10.93 3.27
C VAL A 171 2.31 -11.76 3.25
N ALA A 172 1.98 -12.44 4.35
CA ALA A 172 0.80 -13.29 4.42
C ALA A 172 -0.50 -12.49 4.22
N SER A 173 -0.67 -11.42 5.00
CA SER A 173 -1.90 -10.60 4.97
C SER A 173 -2.10 -9.90 3.63
N MET A 174 -1.05 -9.33 3.04
CA MET A 174 -1.14 -8.65 1.74
C MET A 174 -1.37 -9.61 0.59
N THR A 175 -0.79 -10.80 0.64
CA THR A 175 -1.03 -11.83 -0.38
C THR A 175 -2.51 -12.21 -0.41
N ILE A 176 -3.10 -12.45 0.77
CA ILE A 176 -4.54 -12.77 0.89
C ILE A 176 -5.39 -11.58 0.40
N ALA A 177 -5.08 -10.37 0.85
CA ALA A 177 -5.85 -9.17 0.49
C ALA A 177 -5.87 -8.93 -1.04
N TYR A 178 -4.71 -9.01 -1.69
CA TYR A 178 -4.63 -8.83 -3.14
C TYR A 178 -5.20 -10.00 -3.93
N TYR A 179 -5.06 -11.24 -3.45
CA TYR A 179 -5.68 -12.40 -4.07
C TYR A 179 -7.21 -12.25 -4.13
N LEU A 180 -7.83 -11.85 -3.01
CA LEU A 180 -9.26 -11.59 -2.96
C LEU A 180 -9.67 -10.43 -3.90
N ARG A 181 -8.90 -9.34 -3.90
CA ARG A 181 -9.17 -8.16 -4.73
C ARG A 181 -9.09 -8.46 -6.22
N ILE A 182 -8.01 -9.12 -6.66
CA ILE A 182 -7.79 -9.48 -8.06
C ILE A 182 -8.90 -10.44 -8.53
N GLY A 183 -9.29 -11.41 -7.70
CA GLY A 183 -10.38 -12.33 -8.04
C GLY A 183 -11.74 -11.63 -8.22
N VAL A 184 -12.02 -10.57 -7.44
CA VAL A 184 -13.23 -9.75 -7.64
C VAL A 184 -13.16 -8.96 -8.94
N GLU A 185 -12.01 -8.36 -9.25
CA GLU A 185 -11.80 -7.59 -10.48
C GLU A 185 -11.87 -8.46 -11.74
N GLU A 186 -11.18 -9.60 -11.76
CA GLU A 186 -11.17 -10.49 -12.93
C GLU A 186 -12.57 -11.07 -13.21
N LYS A 187 -13.35 -11.40 -12.17
CA LYS A 187 -14.75 -11.84 -12.35
C LYS A 187 -15.64 -10.77 -12.95
N MET A 188 -15.42 -9.50 -12.60
CA MET A 188 -16.16 -8.37 -13.17
C MET A 188 -15.80 -8.13 -14.64
N LEU A 189 -14.53 -8.36 -15.00
CA LEU A 189 -14.04 -8.22 -16.37
C LEU A 189 -14.46 -9.40 -17.27
N SER A 190 -14.67 -10.60 -16.71
CA SER A 190 -15.08 -11.78 -17.47
C SER A 190 -16.59 -11.96 -17.61
N SER A 191 -17.41 -11.22 -16.85
CA SER A 191 -18.88 -11.36 -16.88
C SER A 191 -19.57 -10.49 -17.95
N TYR A 192 -18.81 -9.99 -18.91
CA TYR A 192 -19.23 -9.19 -20.06
C TYR A 192 -18.42 -9.59 -21.29
#